data_AF-A0A9Q1HIW8-F1
#
_entry.id   AF-A0A9Q1HIW8-F1
#
_cell.length_a   1.000
_cell.length_b   1.000
_cell.length_c   1.000
_cell.angle_alpha   90.00
_cell.angle_beta   90.00
_cell.angle_gamma   90.00
#
_symmetry.space_group_name_H-M   'P 1'
#
loop_
_entity.id
_entity.type
_entity.pdbx_description
1 polymer ?
#
loop_
_entity_poly.entity_id
_entity_poly.type
_entity_poly.pdbx_seq_one_letter_code
_entity_poly.pdbx_strand_id
1 'polypeptide(L)'
;MNVRPSPVSARQWLEKIQLSAAEKVLTRPEFTKMHTKFTEHTKDVIATIDSMINPFQTDRSELVHISSGVVAPADVTDDMVSAHSEGEGAVQVFCEERLQHGSKDMFATLPRQKRKTFTSMSKTVKSKQKGKEIVLKSDCNLFARLVVIGNSRQIDVRRNEVLIRTTAFATCYMPGVTCEK
;
A
#
# COMPACT_ATOMS: atom_id res chain seq x y z
N MET A 1 17.80 -58.91 24.13
CA MET A 1 18.32 -57.72 24.83
C MET A 1 18.01 -56.49 23.98
N ASN A 2 16.99 -55.70 24.33
CA ASN A 2 16.70 -54.45 23.63
C ASN A 2 17.60 -53.35 24.18
N VAL A 3 18.63 -52.99 23.41
CA VAL A 3 19.53 -51.88 23.73
C VAL A 3 18.72 -50.60 23.60
N ARG A 4 18.51 -49.87 24.71
CA ARG A 4 17.88 -48.54 24.65
C ARG A 4 18.79 -47.62 23.83
N PRO A 5 18.26 -46.93 22.81
CA PRO A 5 19.09 -46.03 22.00
C PRO A 5 19.63 -44.90 22.88
N SER A 6 20.87 -44.48 22.60
CA SER A 6 21.54 -43.42 23.35
C SER A 6 20.78 -42.08 23.22
N PRO A 7 20.86 -41.18 24.20
CA PRO A 7 20.04 -39.96 24.26
C PRO A 7 20.19 -39.02 23.04
N VAL A 8 21.35 -39.07 22.38
CA VAL A 8 21.65 -38.26 21.19
C VAL A 8 20.90 -38.77 19.95
N SER A 9 20.76 -40.08 19.81
CA SER A 9 20.00 -40.73 18.73
C SER A 9 18.50 -40.45 18.83
N ALA A 10 17.95 -40.40 20.06
CA ALA A 10 16.55 -40.08 20.30
C ALA A 10 16.17 -38.65 19.88
N ARG A 11 17.06 -37.67 20.11
CA ARG A 11 16.85 -36.27 19.68
C ARG A 11 16.88 -36.12 18.16
N GLN A 12 17.87 -36.70 17.49
CA GLN A 12 17.94 -36.71 16.02
C GLN A 12 16.75 -37.42 15.39
N TRP A 13 16.25 -38.48 16.03
CA TRP A 13 15.06 -39.20 15.55
C TRP A 13 13.79 -38.35 15.72
N LEU A 14 13.63 -37.68 16.85
CA LEU A 14 12.51 -36.75 17.08
C LEU A 14 12.57 -35.56 16.11
N GLU A 15 13.75 -34.99 15.85
CA GLU A 15 13.93 -33.89 14.92
C GLU A 15 13.58 -34.30 13.48
N LYS A 16 13.99 -35.50 13.04
CA LYS A 16 13.59 -36.07 11.75
C LYS A 16 12.08 -36.33 11.66
N ILE A 17 11.45 -36.76 12.75
CA ILE A 17 9.99 -36.93 12.80
C ILE A 17 9.28 -35.59 12.70
N GLN A 18 9.74 -34.57 13.43
CA GLN A 18 9.18 -33.22 13.39
C GLN A 18 9.32 -32.59 12.00
N LEU A 19 10.50 -32.69 11.37
CA LEU A 19 10.75 -32.20 10.01
C LEU A 19 9.89 -32.94 8.97
N SER A 20 9.79 -34.26 9.05
CA SER A 20 8.96 -35.05 8.13
C SER A 20 7.45 -34.84 8.34
N ALA A 21 7.01 -34.54 9.57
CA ALA A 21 5.65 -34.15 9.86
C ALA A 21 5.32 -32.77 9.30
N ALA A 22 6.23 -31.79 9.45
CA ALA A 22 6.08 -30.46 8.87
C ALA A 22 6.01 -30.49 7.33
N GLU A 23 6.85 -31.30 6.69
CA GLU A 23 6.83 -31.50 5.24
C GLU A 23 5.53 -32.18 4.76
N LYS A 24 5.04 -33.20 5.48
CA LYS A 24 3.77 -33.87 5.16
C LYS A 24 2.54 -32.97 5.35
N VAL A 25 2.59 -32.03 6.29
CA VAL A 25 1.53 -31.03 6.49
C VAL A 25 1.44 -30.11 5.26
N LEU A 26 2.58 -29.76 4.66
CA LEU A 26 2.65 -28.93 3.45
C LEU A 26 2.14 -29.66 2.20
N THR A 27 2.33 -30.98 2.10
CA THR A 27 1.90 -31.79 0.94
C THR A 27 0.47 -32.34 1.05
N ARG A 28 -0.29 -32.02 2.11
CA ARG A 28 -1.66 -32.54 2.26
C ARG A 28 -2.54 -32.02 1.12
N PRO A 29 -3.23 -32.89 0.34
CA PRO A 29 -3.94 -32.48 -0.87
C PRO A 29 -5.01 -31.41 -0.66
N GLU A 30 -5.62 -31.38 0.52
CA GLU A 30 -6.60 -30.35 0.91
C GLU A 30 -5.94 -28.98 1.18
N PHE A 31 -4.73 -28.98 1.77
CA PHE A 31 -3.96 -27.76 2.01
C PHE A 31 -3.39 -27.18 0.71
N THR A 32 -2.90 -28.04 -0.18
CA THR A 32 -2.40 -27.62 -1.50
C THR A 32 -3.50 -27.12 -2.43
N LYS A 33 -4.71 -27.70 -2.40
CA LYS A 33 -5.89 -27.16 -3.10
C LYS A 33 -6.28 -25.77 -2.61
N MET A 34 -6.30 -25.54 -1.30
CA MET A 34 -6.60 -24.21 -0.77
C MET A 34 -5.53 -23.18 -1.16
N HIS A 35 -4.25 -23.55 -1.06
CA HIS A 35 -3.14 -22.67 -1.42
C HIS A 35 -3.14 -22.32 -2.91
N THR A 36 -3.36 -23.30 -3.79
CA THR A 36 -3.45 -23.06 -5.24
C THR A 36 -4.61 -22.13 -5.59
N LYS A 37 -5.81 -22.38 -5.07
CA LYS A 37 -6.95 -21.47 -5.24
C LYS A 37 -6.68 -20.06 -4.74
N PHE A 38 -6.05 -19.94 -3.57
CA PHE A 38 -5.67 -18.64 -3.02
C PHE A 38 -4.69 -17.89 -3.94
N THR A 39 -3.69 -18.60 -4.50
CA THR A 39 -2.76 -18.00 -5.44
C THR A 39 -3.43 -17.58 -6.75
N GLU A 40 -4.45 -18.32 -7.22
CA GLU A 40 -5.26 -17.93 -8.39
C GLU A 40 -6.03 -16.65 -8.10
N HIS A 41 -6.79 -16.59 -7.00
CA HIS A 41 -7.53 -15.40 -6.60
C HIS A 41 -6.63 -14.17 -6.39
N THR A 42 -5.41 -14.38 -5.90
CA THR A 42 -4.45 -13.28 -5.74
C THR A 42 -4.04 -12.70 -7.10
N LYS A 43 -3.85 -13.55 -8.12
CA LYS A 43 -3.54 -13.09 -9.49
C LYS A 43 -4.70 -12.31 -10.09
N ASP A 44 -5.94 -12.75 -9.87
CA ASP A 44 -7.14 -12.05 -10.35
C ASP A 44 -7.26 -10.65 -9.73
N VAL A 45 -6.95 -10.52 -8.43
CA VAL A 45 -6.93 -9.23 -7.74
C VAL A 45 -5.84 -8.32 -8.30
N ILE A 46 -4.63 -8.85 -8.52
CA ILE A 46 -3.52 -8.08 -9.11
C ILE A 46 -3.90 -7.58 -10.51
N ALA A 47 -4.44 -8.45 -11.37
CA ALA A 47 -4.87 -8.08 -12.73
C ALA A 47 -5.97 -7.00 -12.71
N THR A 48 -6.90 -7.09 -11.75
CA THR A 48 -7.94 -6.08 -11.56
C THR A 48 -7.32 -4.74 -11.17
N ILE A 49 -6.39 -4.72 -10.22
CA ILE A 49 -5.70 -3.50 -9.79
C ILE A 49 -4.91 -2.89 -10.95
N ASP A 50 -4.16 -3.69 -11.72
CA ASP A 50 -3.39 -3.22 -12.86
C ASP A 50 -4.28 -2.57 -13.93
N SER A 51 -5.51 -3.08 -14.12
CA SER A 51 -6.50 -2.49 -15.04
C SER A 51 -7.04 -1.12 -14.59
N MET A 52 -6.99 -0.84 -13.29
CA MET A 52 -7.44 0.44 -12.71
C MET A 52 -6.37 1.53 -12.79
N ILE A 53 -5.12 1.14 -12.99
CA ILE A 53 -3.99 2.07 -13.11
C ILE A 53 -3.80 2.38 -14.61
N ASN A 54 -3.32 3.58 -14.94
CA ASN A 54 -3.24 4.10 -16.30
C ASN A 54 -2.70 3.05 -17.33
N PRO A 55 -3.45 2.67 -18.38
CA PRO A 55 -3.03 1.60 -19.29
C PRO A 55 -1.87 1.99 -20.25
N PHE A 56 -1.48 3.26 -20.28
CA PHE A 56 -0.43 3.77 -21.19
C PHE A 56 0.99 3.71 -20.63
N GLN A 57 1.19 3.22 -19.40
CA GLN A 57 2.54 2.99 -18.87
C GLN A 57 2.80 1.48 -18.82
N THR A 58 3.72 1.03 -19.68
CA THR A 58 4.02 -0.40 -19.91
C THR A 58 5.04 -0.97 -18.93
N ASP A 59 5.96 -0.14 -18.42
CA ASP A 59 7.00 -0.54 -17.48
C ASP A 59 6.83 0.19 -16.15
N ARG A 60 6.37 -0.51 -15.11
CA ARG A 60 6.18 0.06 -13.78
C ARG A 60 6.90 -0.75 -12.72
N SER A 61 7.91 -0.14 -12.12
CA SER A 61 8.50 -0.58 -10.84
C SER A 61 8.09 0.32 -9.67
N GLU A 62 7.14 1.23 -9.91
CA GLU A 62 6.76 2.29 -8.97
C GLU A 62 5.72 1.79 -7.95
N LEU A 63 5.85 2.24 -6.70
CA LEU A 63 4.94 1.88 -5.63
C LEU A 63 3.67 2.76 -5.68
N VAL A 64 2.49 2.16 -5.88
CA VAL A 64 1.22 2.88 -6.10
C VAL A 64 0.22 2.66 -4.96
N HIS A 65 -0.50 3.72 -4.60
CA HIS A 65 -1.61 3.63 -3.66
C HIS A 65 -2.90 3.15 -4.35
N ILE A 66 -3.38 1.95 -3.99
CA ILE A 66 -4.48 1.25 -4.70
C ILE A 66 -5.76 2.09 -4.82
N SER A 67 -6.18 2.79 -3.77
CA SER A 67 -7.48 3.49 -3.79
C SER A 67 -7.45 4.87 -4.46
N SER A 68 -6.28 5.49 -4.62
CA SER A 68 -6.14 6.81 -5.23
C SER A 68 -5.37 6.81 -6.55
N GLY A 69 -4.70 5.70 -6.90
CA GLY A 69 -3.82 5.61 -8.06
C GLY A 69 -2.59 6.52 -7.98
N VAL A 70 -2.31 7.12 -6.82
CA VAL A 70 -1.18 8.05 -6.64
C VAL A 70 0.12 7.26 -6.48
N VAL A 71 1.14 7.65 -7.24
CA VAL A 71 2.49 7.10 -7.17
C VAL A 71 3.22 7.65 -5.93
N ALA A 72 3.86 6.77 -5.16
CA ALA A 72 4.68 7.15 -4.01
C ALA A 72 5.97 7.86 -4.46
N PRO A 73 6.40 8.94 -3.78
CA PRO A 73 7.71 9.52 -3.98
C PRO A 73 8.80 8.56 -3.48
N ALA A 74 9.99 8.67 -4.07
CA ALA A 74 11.12 7.77 -3.80
C ALA A 74 11.45 7.64 -2.30
N ASP A 75 11.33 8.72 -1.52
CA ASP A 75 11.62 8.70 -0.09
C ASP A 75 10.64 7.85 0.73
N VAL A 76 9.38 7.75 0.29
CA VAL A 76 8.37 6.87 0.90
C VAL A 76 8.56 5.44 0.39
N THR A 77 8.90 5.27 -0.89
CA THR A 77 9.16 3.96 -1.48
C THR A 77 10.33 3.26 -0.81
N ASP A 78 11.47 3.96 -0.68
CA ASP A 78 12.68 3.42 -0.07
C ASP A 78 12.41 3.02 1.39
N ASP A 79 11.74 3.87 2.16
CA ASP A 79 11.29 3.52 3.51
C ASP A 79 10.42 2.26 3.44
N MET A 80 9.34 2.22 2.67
CA MET A 80 8.45 1.05 2.67
C MET A 80 9.15 -0.26 2.25
N VAL A 81 10.12 -0.20 1.33
CA VAL A 81 10.90 -1.37 0.88
C VAL A 81 11.91 -1.83 1.95
N SER A 82 12.64 -0.92 2.59
CA SER A 82 13.65 -1.27 3.61
C SER A 82 13.07 -1.65 4.97
N ALA A 83 11.74 -1.62 5.13
CA ALA A 83 11.03 -1.94 6.37
C ALA A 83 11.41 -3.30 6.95
N HIS A 84 11.53 -4.29 6.07
CA HIS A 84 11.81 -5.66 6.50
C HIS A 84 13.23 -5.78 7.06
N SER A 85 14.23 -5.31 6.31
CA SER A 85 15.64 -5.36 6.71
C SER A 85 15.92 -4.56 7.99
N GLU A 86 15.28 -3.40 8.15
CA GLU A 86 15.41 -2.60 9.37
C GLU A 86 14.75 -3.26 10.59
N GLY A 87 13.66 -4.00 10.36
CA GLY A 87 13.01 -4.81 11.38
C GLY A 87 13.89 -5.95 11.87
N GLU A 88 14.55 -6.66 10.96
CA GLU A 88 15.52 -7.71 11.30
C GLU A 88 16.69 -7.15 12.14
N GLY A 89 17.24 -6.00 11.73
CA GLY A 89 18.27 -5.32 12.52
C GLY A 89 17.79 -4.93 13.92
N ALA A 90 16.54 -4.46 14.05
CA ALA A 90 15.97 -4.13 15.36
C ALA A 90 15.79 -5.36 16.27
N VAL A 91 15.46 -6.53 15.69
CA VAL A 91 15.39 -7.79 16.42
C VAL A 91 16.77 -8.23 16.88
N GLN A 92 17.79 -8.12 16.03
CA GLN A 92 19.16 -8.44 16.40
C GLN A 92 19.63 -7.59 17.59
N VAL A 93 19.44 -6.26 17.51
CA VAL A 93 19.77 -5.33 18.60
C VAL A 93 19.03 -5.70 19.88
N PHE A 94 17.75 -6.09 19.79
CA PHE A 94 16.99 -6.54 20.95
C PHE A 94 17.63 -7.77 21.62
N CYS A 95 18.00 -8.77 20.82
CA CYS A 95 18.63 -10.00 21.32
C CYS A 95 19.96 -9.71 21.99
N GLU A 96 20.79 -8.87 21.40
CA GLU A 96 22.10 -8.49 21.95
C GLU A 96 21.93 -7.71 23.26
N GLU A 97 21.13 -6.63 23.26
CA GLU A 97 21.00 -5.72 24.40
C GLU A 97 20.32 -6.36 25.61
N ARG A 98 19.31 -7.22 25.40
CA ARG A 98 18.47 -7.76 26.49
C ARG A 98 18.75 -9.22 26.82
N LEU A 99 19.00 -10.08 25.83
CA LEU A 99 19.16 -11.52 26.08
C LEU A 99 20.61 -11.90 26.37
N GLN A 100 21.56 -11.32 25.63
CA GLN A 100 22.97 -11.71 25.73
C GLN A 100 23.73 -10.88 26.77
N HIS A 101 23.65 -9.56 26.66
CA HIS A 101 24.42 -8.66 27.52
C HIS A 101 23.68 -8.21 28.78
N GLY A 102 22.34 -8.31 28.80
CA GLY A 102 21.51 -7.86 29.92
C GLY A 102 21.66 -6.37 30.24
N SER A 103 22.08 -5.55 29.26
CA SER A 103 22.37 -4.12 29.44
C SER A 103 21.10 -3.29 29.66
N LYS A 104 19.95 -3.75 29.19
CA LYS A 104 18.65 -3.11 29.34
C LYS A 104 17.65 -4.10 29.91
N ASP A 105 16.70 -3.59 30.70
CA ASP A 105 15.61 -4.39 31.23
C ASP A 105 14.76 -5.00 30.11
N MET A 106 14.30 -6.23 30.33
CA MET A 106 13.49 -7.00 29.38
C MET A 106 12.20 -6.25 29.03
N PHE A 107 11.63 -5.53 30.01
CA PHE A 107 10.36 -4.81 29.89
C PHE A 107 10.54 -3.31 29.58
N ALA A 108 11.77 -2.84 29.41
CA ALA A 108 12.03 -1.47 28.99
C ALA A 108 11.42 -1.18 27.62
N THR A 109 10.86 0.02 27.45
CA THR A 109 10.18 0.44 26.22
C THR A 109 11.09 0.31 24.99
N LEU A 110 10.54 -0.27 23.92
CA LEU A 110 11.20 -0.37 22.62
C LEU A 110 11.15 0.98 21.88
N PRO A 111 12.26 1.44 21.28
CA PRO A 111 12.24 2.65 20.48
C PRO A 111 11.37 2.45 19.24
N ARG A 112 10.47 3.40 18.99
CA ARG A 112 9.61 3.36 17.80
C ARG A 112 10.36 3.91 16.59
N GLN A 113 10.47 3.12 15.53
CA GLN A 113 10.98 3.59 14.23
C GLN A 113 9.92 4.48 13.56
N LYS A 114 10.30 5.72 13.23
CA LYS A 114 9.42 6.68 12.54
C LYS A 114 9.65 6.56 11.04
N ARG A 115 8.87 5.70 10.38
CA ARG A 115 8.98 5.42 8.95
C ARG A 115 7.88 6.14 8.18
N LYS A 116 8.21 6.63 6.98
CA LYS A 116 7.26 7.29 6.10
C LYS A 116 6.38 6.24 5.43
N THR A 117 5.10 6.58 5.28
CA THR A 117 4.08 5.74 4.63
C THR A 117 3.18 6.59 3.75
N PHE A 118 2.26 6.00 3.00
CA PHE A 118 1.27 6.76 2.23
C PHE A 118 0.48 7.78 3.07
N THR A 119 0.27 7.53 4.36
CA THR A 119 -0.36 8.50 5.28
C THR A 119 0.48 9.74 5.50
N SER A 120 1.81 9.63 5.39
CA SER A 120 2.71 10.79 5.48
C SER A 120 2.70 11.65 4.21
N MET A 121 2.21 11.10 3.07
CA MET A 121 2.06 11.85 1.82
C MET A 121 0.88 12.82 1.87
N SER A 122 -0.22 12.45 2.55
CA SER A 122 -1.39 13.32 2.69
C SER A 122 -1.14 14.41 3.73
N LYS A 123 -0.54 15.51 3.29
CA LYS A 123 -0.58 16.74 4.08
C LYS A 123 -2.04 17.17 4.20
N THR A 124 -2.66 16.93 5.35
CA THR A 124 -3.93 17.58 5.70
C THR A 124 -3.65 19.08 5.77
N VAL A 125 -3.91 19.80 4.68
CA VAL A 125 -3.84 21.26 4.64
C VAL A 125 -4.97 21.80 5.49
N LYS A 126 -4.78 21.80 6.82
CA LYS A 126 -5.63 22.56 7.73
C LYS A 126 -5.20 24.01 7.60
N SER A 127 -5.66 24.68 6.55
CA SER A 127 -5.57 26.13 6.49
C SER A 127 -6.48 26.68 7.59
N LYS A 128 -5.89 27.09 8.71
CA LYS A 128 -6.59 27.87 9.73
C LYS A 128 -6.74 29.29 9.20
N GLN A 129 -7.63 29.48 8.23
CA GLN A 129 -8.13 30.82 7.95
C GLN A 129 -9.22 31.12 8.98
N LYS A 130 -8.99 32.14 9.81
CA LYS A 130 -9.98 32.69 10.73
C LYS A 130 -11.27 32.98 9.94
N GLY A 131 -12.32 32.18 10.16
CA GLY A 131 -13.70 32.57 9.86
C GLY A 131 -14.44 31.83 8.75
N LYS A 132 -13.82 30.97 7.92
CA LYS A 132 -14.58 30.19 6.92
C LYS A 132 -13.83 28.94 6.47
N GLU A 133 -14.04 27.83 7.17
CA GLU A 133 -13.78 26.50 6.65
C GLU A 133 -14.91 26.11 5.67
N ILE A 134 -15.04 26.85 4.56
CA ILE A 134 -16.12 26.64 3.57
C ILE A 134 -15.63 27.03 2.18
N VAL A 135 -14.68 26.28 1.59
CA VAL A 135 -14.37 26.43 0.16
C VAL A 135 -14.30 25.09 -0.59
N LEU A 136 -14.00 23.96 0.06
CA LEU A 136 -13.95 22.66 -0.63
C LEU A 136 -15.29 21.90 -0.66
N LYS A 137 -16.17 22.08 0.34
CA LYS A 137 -17.50 21.42 0.36
C LYS A 137 -18.52 22.09 -0.56
N SER A 138 -18.39 23.39 -0.80
CA SER A 138 -19.27 24.13 -1.71
C SER A 138 -19.17 23.60 -3.13
N ASP A 139 -17.94 23.30 -3.58
CA ASP A 139 -17.68 22.88 -4.96
C ASP A 139 -18.18 21.46 -5.20
N CYS A 140 -17.95 20.51 -4.28
CA CYS A 140 -18.51 19.16 -4.40
C CYS A 140 -20.06 19.15 -4.43
N ASN A 141 -20.71 19.98 -3.61
CA ASN A 141 -22.17 20.13 -3.63
C ASN A 141 -22.66 20.78 -4.93
N LEU A 142 -21.90 21.72 -5.49
CA LEU A 142 -22.21 22.33 -6.78
C LEU A 142 -22.07 21.30 -7.92
N PHE A 143 -20.98 20.53 -7.97
CA PHE A 143 -20.77 19.48 -8.96
C PHE A 143 -21.84 18.38 -8.86
N ALA A 144 -22.20 17.94 -7.65
CA ALA A 144 -23.28 16.97 -7.47
C ALA A 144 -24.61 17.47 -8.04
N ARG A 145 -24.94 18.76 -7.82
CA ARG A 145 -26.15 19.39 -8.39
C ARG A 145 -26.07 19.50 -9.91
N LEU A 146 -24.92 19.88 -10.47
CA LEU A 146 -24.72 19.94 -11.91
C LEU A 146 -24.92 18.57 -12.59
N VAL A 147 -24.42 17.49 -11.98
CA VAL A 147 -24.61 16.12 -12.51
C VAL A 147 -26.10 15.74 -12.51
N VAL A 148 -26.83 16.02 -11.44
CA VAL A 148 -28.26 15.74 -11.34
C VAL A 148 -29.07 16.54 -12.37
N ILE A 149 -28.76 17.84 -12.54
CA ILE A 149 -29.41 18.71 -13.52
C ILE A 149 -29.05 18.31 -14.96
N GLY A 150 -27.80 17.91 -15.20
CA GLY A 150 -27.33 17.42 -16.50
C GLY A 150 -28.08 16.16 -16.92
N ASN A 151 -28.25 15.21 -15.99
CA ASN A 151 -29.02 13.99 -16.23
C ASN A 151 -30.51 14.26 -16.50
N SER A 152 -31.14 15.19 -15.77
CA SER A 152 -32.56 15.53 -16.01
C SER A 152 -32.80 16.24 -17.33
N ARG A 153 -31.81 16.98 -17.83
CA ARG A 153 -31.86 17.71 -19.11
C ARG A 153 -31.24 16.95 -20.28
N GLN A 154 -30.88 15.66 -20.10
CA GLN A 154 -30.22 14.82 -21.11
C GLN A 154 -28.93 15.45 -21.67
N ILE A 155 -28.24 16.24 -20.86
CA ILE A 155 -26.94 16.81 -21.20
C ILE A 155 -25.92 15.69 -21.00
N ASP A 156 -25.42 15.14 -22.10
CA ASP A 156 -24.39 14.11 -22.06
C ASP A 156 -23.05 14.71 -21.62
N VAL A 157 -22.78 14.62 -20.31
CA VAL A 157 -21.58 15.17 -19.67
C VAL A 157 -20.31 14.51 -20.23
N ARG A 158 -20.41 13.27 -20.73
CA ARG A 158 -19.30 12.52 -21.35
C ARG A 158 -18.92 13.05 -22.73
N ARG A 159 -19.90 13.55 -23.49
CA ARG A 159 -19.69 14.11 -24.83
C ARG A 159 -19.18 15.55 -24.80
N ASN A 160 -19.58 16.31 -23.78
CA ASN A 160 -19.20 17.72 -23.61
C ASN A 160 -17.85 17.93 -22.92
N GLU A 161 -17.25 16.89 -22.33
CA GLU A 161 -15.89 16.98 -21.76
C GLU A 161 -14.84 17.38 -22.81
N VAL A 162 -15.03 16.95 -24.06
CA VAL A 162 -14.19 17.34 -25.21
C VAL A 162 -14.30 18.83 -25.49
N LEU A 163 -15.52 19.40 -25.42
CA LEU A 163 -15.79 20.81 -25.71
C LEU A 163 -15.23 21.75 -24.63
N ILE A 164 -15.37 21.37 -23.35
CA ILE A 164 -14.84 22.17 -22.21
C ILE A 164 -13.31 22.13 -22.19
N ARG A 165 -12.69 21.00 -22.56
CA ARG A 165 -11.22 20.91 -22.71
C ARG A 165 -10.71 21.73 -23.90
N THR A 166 -11.43 21.76 -25.04
CA THR A 166 -11.00 22.56 -26.20
C THR A 166 -11.12 24.07 -25.98
N THR A 167 -12.14 24.55 -25.26
CA THR A 167 -12.28 25.99 -24.99
C THR A 167 -11.35 26.48 -23.88
N ALA A 168 -11.10 25.67 -22.84
CA ALA A 168 -10.10 25.98 -21.81
C ALA A 168 -8.66 25.97 -22.36
N PHE A 169 -8.36 25.11 -23.35
CA PHE A 169 -7.06 25.12 -24.03
C PHE A 169 -6.92 26.34 -24.97
N ALA A 170 -8.00 26.75 -25.64
CA ALA A 170 -7.99 27.92 -26.52
C ALA A 170 -7.81 29.25 -25.78
N THR A 171 -8.29 29.40 -24.54
CA THR A 171 -8.09 30.63 -23.76
C THR A 171 -6.71 30.71 -23.07
N CYS A 172 -6.01 29.58 -22.92
CA CYS A 172 -4.66 29.54 -22.33
C CYS A 172 -3.53 29.55 -23.36
N TYR A 173 -3.83 29.54 -24.68
CA TYR A 173 -2.82 29.54 -25.74
C TYR A 173 -3.02 30.68 -26.76
N MET A 174 -3.30 31.89 -26.25
CA MET A 174 -3.12 33.13 -27.02
C MET A 174 -2.22 34.06 -26.21
N PRO A 175 -0.89 34.11 -26.48
CA PRO A 175 -0.02 35.07 -25.85
C PRO A 175 -0.28 36.44 -26.49
N GLY A 176 -0.96 37.34 -25.78
CA GLY A 176 -0.99 38.74 -26.22
C GLY A 176 -2.17 39.64 -25.83
N VAL A 177 -3.11 39.24 -24.98
CA VAL A 177 -4.16 40.17 -24.52
C VAL A 177 -3.96 40.50 -23.04
N THR A 178 -3.27 41.61 -22.81
CA THR A 178 -3.21 42.28 -21.51
C THR A 178 -4.62 42.71 -21.11
N CYS A 179 -5.13 42.18 -20.00
CA CYS A 179 -6.36 42.66 -19.40
C CYS A 179 -6.05 43.94 -18.62
N GLU A 180 -6.44 45.09 -19.16
CA GLU A 180 -6.45 46.36 -18.44
C GLU A 180 -7.75 46.45 -17.61
N LYS A 181 -7.55 46.62 -16.30
CA LYS A 181 -8.45 47.06 -15.20
C LYS A 181 -9.93 46.66 -15.24
#